data_AF-A0A1A8XWM8-F1
#
_entry.id   AF-A0A1A8XWM8-F1
#
_cell.length_a   1.000
_cell.length_b   1.000
_cell.length_c   1.000
_cell.angle_alpha   90.00
_cell.angle_beta   90.00
_cell.angle_gamma   90.00
#
_symmetry.space_group_name_H-M   'P 1'
#
loop_
_entity.id
_entity.type
_entity.pdbx_description
1 polymer ?
#
loop_
_entity_poly.entity_id
_entity_poly.type
_entity_poly.pdbx_seq_one_letter_code
_entity_poly.pdbx_strand_id
1 'polypeptide(L)'
;MTNRLPFSLAVPHPPRRRFVQGLAAGGVLAGLSSFVGRALAAASQGSAAAMPILSGANINLVIAETAVNFTGTPRMATTINGSIPAPTLRLREGDEVTIRVTNRLPVATSIHWHGIILPYQMDGVPGISFPGIAPGATFTYRFRIEQSGTYWYHSHSGMQEITGMYGTIIIEPRDGERIRADRDLVVQLSDWTAQDPMQVFAKLKSKSDYYNYNQPTAVEFFRDASREGLQAAVGKRKMWNEMRMSPTDLADLSAATLTYLMNGTTPAGNWTGLFRPGERLRLRFVNGAGNTFYDVRIPGLKMTVVQADGVDVEAVSVDEFRFGPGETYDVIVEPKDEAYTIFAQSMDRSGYARGTLAVREGVSANVPEVDAPERLTMADMMGAMGTGMTSRAMGGMDHAAAGQMNHGAMAGMNHGEMAMDHSQHGMPTGGLATASQTVRHARTEYGPSTDMRVDMPRTNLDDPGVGLRNSGRRVLTLADLSTIGGPLDPRGAEREIELHLTGNMERYAWSVDGLEFGQSTPVHFNYGERLRVILHNDTMMTHPMHLHGMWSELESSDGKFQARRHTIPVQPAQRLSFLVTSNALGRWAWHCHLLFHMDAGMFREVVVT
;
A
#
# COMPACT_ATOMS: atom_id res chain seq x y z
N MET A 1 21.04 38.02 46.94
CA MET A 1 20.05 38.34 45.89
C MET A 1 20.83 38.77 44.65
N THR A 2 21.30 37.84 43.82
CA THR A 2 20.57 37.28 42.65
C THR A 2 20.27 38.32 41.58
N ASN A 3 21.21 38.48 40.64
CA ASN A 3 20.95 39.08 39.34
C ASN A 3 21.53 38.14 38.28
N ARG A 4 20.68 37.35 37.61
CA ARG A 4 21.06 36.44 36.52
C ARG A 4 20.46 36.96 35.22
N LEU A 5 21.32 37.28 34.26
CA LEU A 5 20.93 37.54 32.87
C LEU A 5 20.40 36.23 32.24
N PRO A 6 19.30 36.27 31.45
CA PRO A 6 18.90 35.14 30.63
C PRO A 6 19.75 35.12 29.34
N PHE A 7 20.62 34.12 29.21
CA PHE A 7 21.19 33.77 27.91
C PHE A 7 20.08 33.18 27.03
N SER A 8 19.59 33.97 26.06
CA SER A 8 18.75 33.45 24.98
C SER A 8 19.64 32.87 23.90
N LEU A 9 19.80 31.54 23.88
CA LEU A 9 20.44 30.84 22.77
C LEU A 9 19.47 30.82 21.59
N ALA A 10 19.67 31.75 20.65
CA ALA A 10 18.96 31.75 19.37
C ALA A 10 19.36 30.49 18.57
N VAL A 11 18.49 29.48 18.57
CA VAL A 11 18.67 28.28 17.73
C VAL A 11 18.43 28.69 16.28
N PRO A 12 19.39 28.44 15.36
CA PRO A 12 19.21 28.79 13.96
C PRO A 12 18.05 27.98 13.36
N HIS A 13 17.06 28.67 12.79
CA HIS A 13 16.02 28.00 12.01
C HIS A 13 16.65 27.39 10.75
N PRO A 14 16.58 26.06 10.52
CA PRO A 14 16.89 25.52 9.21
C PRO A 14 15.88 26.08 8.19
N PRO A 15 16.25 26.20 6.91
CA PRO A 15 15.40 26.83 5.90
C PRO A 15 14.14 26.01 5.71
N ARG A 16 13.05 26.43 6.34
CA ARG A 16 11.72 25.90 6.09
C ARG A 16 11.43 26.10 4.61
N ARG A 17 11.43 25.00 3.85
CA ARG A 17 10.56 24.88 2.67
C ARG A 17 9.14 25.06 3.22
N ARG A 18 8.67 26.31 3.34
CA ARG A 18 7.25 26.63 3.52
C ARG A 18 6.53 25.74 2.52
N PHE A 19 5.50 25.02 2.96
CA PHE A 19 4.66 24.21 2.08
C PHE A 19 4.32 25.03 0.84
N VAL A 20 5.03 24.79 -0.27
CA VAL A 20 4.94 25.62 -1.47
C VAL A 20 3.68 25.16 -2.17
N GLN A 21 2.57 25.74 -1.72
CA GLN A 21 1.29 25.71 -2.39
C GLN A 21 1.45 26.40 -3.75
N GLY A 22 2.02 25.68 -4.71
CA GLY A 22 2.12 26.14 -6.07
C GLY A 22 0.71 26.34 -6.62
N LEU A 23 0.37 27.59 -6.93
CA LEU A 23 -0.91 27.98 -7.57
C LEU A 23 -1.07 27.43 -9.01
N ALA A 24 -0.18 26.52 -9.43
CA ALA A 24 -0.38 25.74 -10.63
C ALA A 24 -1.51 24.73 -10.40
N ALA A 25 -2.67 24.97 -11.01
CA ALA A 25 -3.46 23.87 -11.54
C ALA A 25 -2.51 23.02 -12.40
N GLY A 26 -2.41 21.73 -12.09
CA GLY A 26 -1.35 20.82 -12.54
C GLY A 26 -1.42 20.43 -14.01
N GLY A 27 -1.52 21.40 -14.91
CA GLY A 27 -1.58 21.19 -16.35
C GLY A 27 -0.20 20.90 -16.93
N VAL A 28 -0.18 19.95 -17.87
CA VAL A 28 0.93 19.78 -18.80
C VAL A 28 1.15 21.07 -19.57
N LEU A 29 2.41 21.53 -19.62
CA LEU A 29 2.78 22.72 -20.40
C LEU A 29 2.76 22.37 -21.88
N ALA A 30 1.63 22.61 -22.53
CA ALA A 30 1.39 22.29 -23.93
C ALA A 30 2.38 23.03 -24.87
N GLY A 31 3.38 22.31 -25.36
CA GLY A 31 4.34 22.79 -26.35
C GLY A 31 3.73 22.87 -27.75
N LEU A 32 3.00 23.95 -28.05
CA LEU A 32 2.47 24.25 -29.38
C LEU A 32 2.96 25.61 -29.90
N SER A 33 2.96 25.75 -31.23
CA SER A 33 3.55 26.90 -31.93
C SER A 33 2.91 28.24 -31.55
N SER A 34 3.72 29.30 -31.67
CA SER A 34 3.47 30.65 -31.12
C SER A 34 2.21 31.37 -31.62
N PHE A 35 1.57 30.88 -32.69
CA PHE A 35 0.31 31.44 -33.20
C PHE A 35 -0.95 30.85 -32.56
N VAL A 36 -0.88 29.64 -31.98
CA VAL A 36 -2.04 29.00 -31.29
C VAL A 36 -2.05 29.33 -29.78
N GLY A 37 -0.87 29.52 -29.17
CA GLY A 37 -0.74 29.77 -27.74
C GLY A 37 -1.52 30.99 -27.20
N ARG A 38 -1.80 32.01 -28.03
CA ARG A 38 -2.61 33.18 -27.62
C ARG A 38 -4.10 32.90 -27.47
N ALA A 39 -4.64 31.85 -28.11
CA ALA A 39 -6.04 31.44 -27.91
C ALA A 39 -6.19 30.56 -26.65
N LEU A 40 -5.21 29.70 -26.37
CA LEU A 40 -5.23 28.79 -25.21
C LEU A 40 -4.85 29.48 -23.88
N ALA A 41 -4.00 30.51 -23.90
CA ALA A 41 -3.67 31.30 -22.71
C ALA A 41 -4.88 32.07 -22.11
N ALA A 42 -5.95 32.27 -22.89
CA ALA A 42 -7.22 32.80 -22.40
C ALA A 42 -8.16 31.70 -21.85
N ALA A 43 -7.90 30.43 -22.16
CA ALA A 43 -8.66 29.28 -21.67
C ALA A 43 -8.02 28.60 -20.44
N SER A 44 -6.75 28.90 -20.13
CA SER A 44 -6.04 28.36 -18.96
C SER A 44 -6.35 29.06 -17.63
N GLN A 45 -7.39 29.89 -17.58
CA GLN A 45 -7.99 30.38 -16.33
C GLN A 45 -9.37 29.74 -16.15
N GLY A 46 -9.44 28.68 -15.33
CA GLY A 46 -10.73 28.12 -14.90
C GLY A 46 -11.27 26.93 -15.68
N SER A 47 -10.48 25.86 -15.83
CA SER A 47 -10.98 24.49 -15.59
C SER A 47 -9.80 23.54 -15.38
N ALA A 48 -9.94 22.58 -14.46
CA ALA A 48 -9.11 21.39 -14.50
C ALA A 48 -9.53 20.61 -15.74
N ALA A 49 -8.65 20.50 -16.75
CA ALA A 49 -8.96 19.76 -17.96
C ALA A 49 -9.35 18.33 -17.57
N ALA A 50 -10.58 17.91 -17.90
CA ALA A 50 -11.09 16.60 -17.55
C ALA A 50 -10.14 15.51 -18.06
N MET A 51 -9.83 14.52 -17.20
CA MET A 51 -8.94 13.42 -17.55
C MET A 51 -9.40 12.78 -18.87
N PRO A 52 -8.56 12.71 -19.92
CA PRO A 52 -9.00 12.19 -21.21
C PRO A 52 -9.49 10.76 -21.06
N ILE A 53 -10.67 10.44 -21.58
CA ILE A 53 -11.19 9.07 -21.59
C ILE A 53 -10.91 8.46 -22.97
N LEU A 54 -10.27 7.29 -23.00
CA LEU A 54 -10.06 6.49 -24.21
C LEU A 54 -10.88 5.21 -24.10
N SER A 55 -11.54 4.81 -25.18
CA SER A 55 -12.41 3.63 -25.19
C SER A 55 -12.41 2.91 -26.54
N GLY A 56 -12.98 1.70 -26.55
CA GLY A 56 -13.08 0.84 -27.72
C GLY A 56 -11.89 -0.11 -27.91
N ALA A 57 -12.03 -1.04 -28.86
CA ALA A 57 -11.11 -2.18 -29.04
C ALA A 57 -9.70 -1.83 -29.55
N ASN A 58 -9.44 -0.59 -29.98
CA ASN A 58 -8.14 -0.16 -30.50
C ASN A 58 -7.72 1.15 -29.84
N ILE A 59 -6.71 1.09 -28.96
CA ILE A 59 -6.20 2.24 -28.22
C ILE A 59 -4.73 2.46 -28.58
N ASN A 60 -4.31 3.72 -28.66
CA ASN A 60 -2.92 4.10 -28.87
C ASN A 60 -2.44 4.96 -27.69
N LEU A 61 -1.35 4.53 -27.07
CA LEU A 61 -0.69 5.21 -25.95
C LEU A 61 0.72 5.59 -26.39
N VAL A 62 1.11 6.84 -26.14
CA VAL A 62 2.44 7.38 -26.45
C VAL A 62 3.09 7.81 -25.15
N ILE A 63 4.14 7.10 -24.75
CA ILE A 63 4.93 7.42 -23.56
C ILE A 63 5.98 8.46 -23.98
N ALA A 64 6.02 9.61 -23.30
CA ALA A 64 6.95 10.70 -23.61
C ALA A 64 7.28 11.54 -22.36
N GLU A 65 8.44 12.21 -22.39
CA GLU A 65 8.77 13.26 -21.44
C GLU A 65 7.91 14.49 -21.69
N THR A 66 7.40 15.11 -20.64
CA THR A 66 6.56 16.32 -20.72
C THR A 66 6.81 17.25 -19.55
N ALA A 67 6.80 18.55 -19.80
CA ALA A 67 7.05 19.56 -18.78
C ALA A 67 5.83 19.80 -17.87
N VAL A 68 6.04 19.66 -16.56
CA VAL A 68 5.05 19.88 -15.49
C VAL A 68 5.58 20.82 -14.41
N ASN A 69 4.70 21.38 -13.59
CA ASN A 69 5.10 22.30 -12.52
C ASN A 69 4.22 22.17 -11.25
N PHE A 70 4.34 21.06 -10.52
CA PHE A 70 3.62 20.87 -9.25
C PHE A 70 4.26 21.57 -8.05
N THR A 71 5.54 21.97 -8.14
CA THR A 71 6.35 22.43 -6.99
C THR A 71 6.80 23.89 -7.08
N GLY A 72 6.32 24.63 -8.07
CA GLY A 72 6.77 25.99 -8.40
C GLY A 72 7.99 26.05 -9.31
N THR A 73 8.73 24.95 -9.49
CA THR A 73 9.81 24.82 -10.48
C THR A 73 9.45 23.79 -11.56
N PRO A 74 9.57 24.12 -12.86
CA PRO A 74 9.35 23.15 -13.93
C PRO A 74 10.26 21.91 -13.82
N ARG A 75 9.70 20.75 -14.15
CA ARG A 75 10.38 19.45 -14.22
C ARG A 75 9.87 18.67 -15.43
N MET A 76 10.68 17.75 -15.95
CA MET A 76 10.18 16.73 -16.86
C MET A 76 9.49 15.65 -16.05
N ALA A 77 8.40 15.13 -16.60
CA ALA A 77 7.66 14.00 -16.10
C ALA A 77 7.51 12.95 -17.21
N THR A 78 7.44 11.69 -16.82
CA THR A 78 7.10 10.59 -17.73
C THR A 78 5.59 10.53 -17.85
N THR A 79 5.07 10.78 -19.05
CA THR A 79 3.62 10.92 -19.29
C THR A 79 3.16 9.99 -20.39
N ILE A 80 1.87 9.65 -20.36
CA ILE A 80 1.21 8.90 -21.43
C ILE A 80 0.22 9.84 -22.09
N ASN A 81 0.32 9.99 -23.41
CA ASN A 81 -0.46 10.94 -24.23
C ASN A 81 -0.39 12.40 -23.73
N GLY A 82 0.68 12.76 -23.00
CA GLY A 82 0.89 14.13 -22.53
C GLY A 82 -0.06 14.57 -21.40
N SER A 83 -0.43 13.66 -20.49
CA SER A 83 -1.17 14.01 -19.26
C SER A 83 -0.63 13.30 -18.01
N ILE A 84 -0.90 13.91 -16.84
CA ILE A 84 -0.80 13.29 -15.52
C ILE A 84 -2.12 13.58 -14.78
N PRO A 85 -2.89 12.57 -14.37
CA PRO A 85 -2.70 11.15 -14.68
C PRO A 85 -2.79 10.88 -16.18
N ALA A 86 -2.34 9.72 -16.61
CA ALA A 86 -2.57 9.23 -17.96
C ALA A 86 -4.09 9.07 -18.23
N PRO A 87 -4.52 9.01 -19.51
CA PRO A 87 -5.93 8.88 -19.86
C PRO A 87 -6.63 7.71 -19.16
N THR A 88 -7.87 7.92 -18.68
CA THR A 88 -8.69 6.82 -18.19
C THR A 88 -9.08 5.92 -19.35
N LEU A 89 -8.75 4.63 -19.27
CA LEU A 89 -9.19 3.65 -20.25
C LEU A 89 -10.58 3.13 -19.82
N ARG A 90 -11.60 3.35 -20.64
CA ARG A 90 -12.96 2.82 -20.41
C ARG A 90 -13.20 1.64 -21.34
N LEU A 91 -13.15 0.45 -20.78
CA LEU A 91 -13.25 -0.84 -21.47
C LEU A 91 -14.55 -1.54 -21.07
N ARG A 92 -14.85 -2.67 -21.72
CA ARG A 92 -16.02 -3.50 -21.40
C ARG A 92 -15.63 -4.96 -21.26
N GLU A 93 -16.26 -5.63 -20.31
CA GLU A 93 -16.08 -7.05 -20.04
C GLU A 93 -16.44 -7.92 -21.26
N GLY A 94 -15.58 -8.90 -21.52
CA GLY A 94 -15.71 -9.89 -22.59
C GLY A 94 -15.18 -9.45 -23.96
N ASP A 95 -14.85 -8.16 -24.16
CA ASP A 95 -14.28 -7.62 -25.40
C ASP A 95 -12.78 -7.98 -25.53
N GLU A 96 -12.29 -8.08 -26.77
CA GLU A 96 -10.84 -8.14 -27.06
C GLU A 96 -10.31 -6.73 -27.30
N VAL A 97 -9.23 -6.36 -26.60
CA VAL A 97 -8.57 -5.06 -26.74
C VAL A 97 -7.21 -5.19 -27.42
N THR A 98 -6.87 -4.21 -28.24
CA THR A 98 -5.55 -4.04 -28.85
C THR A 98 -5.00 -2.66 -28.47
N ILE A 99 -4.00 -2.63 -27.59
CA ILE A 99 -3.40 -1.40 -27.08
C ILE A 99 -1.97 -1.27 -27.61
N ARG A 100 -1.72 -0.27 -28.45
CA ARG A 100 -0.40 0.00 -29.05
C ARG A 100 0.32 1.05 -28.21
N VAL A 101 1.41 0.65 -27.57
CA VAL A 101 2.19 1.49 -26.67
C VAL A 101 3.51 1.86 -27.35
N THR A 102 3.67 3.14 -27.68
CA THR A 102 4.85 3.69 -28.37
C THR A 102 5.75 4.42 -27.40
N ASN A 103 7.00 3.99 -27.31
CA ASN A 103 8.00 4.61 -26.45
C ASN A 103 8.73 5.76 -27.17
N ARG A 104 8.63 6.99 -26.65
CA ARG A 104 9.43 8.15 -27.09
C ARG A 104 10.45 8.62 -26.05
N LEU A 105 10.65 7.87 -24.96
CA LEU A 105 11.72 8.10 -24.00
C LEU A 105 13.09 7.69 -24.60
N PRO A 106 14.21 8.25 -24.09
CA PRO A 106 15.55 7.79 -24.45
C PRO A 106 15.93 6.43 -23.80
N VAL A 107 15.07 5.88 -22.94
CA VAL A 107 15.28 4.63 -22.19
C VAL A 107 14.15 3.63 -22.46
N ALA A 108 14.36 2.35 -22.14
CA ALA A 108 13.30 1.35 -22.23
C ALA A 108 12.13 1.64 -21.26
N THR A 109 10.95 1.16 -21.60
CA THR A 109 9.72 1.35 -20.81
C THR A 109 8.81 0.13 -20.90
N SER A 110 7.74 0.11 -20.11
CA SER A 110 6.70 -0.92 -20.12
C SER A 110 5.42 -0.36 -19.51
N ILE A 111 4.28 -0.99 -19.79
CA ILE A 111 3.04 -0.78 -19.05
C ILE A 111 2.60 -2.11 -18.45
N HIS A 112 2.38 -2.12 -17.14
CA HIS A 112 1.65 -3.17 -16.43
C HIS A 112 0.18 -2.78 -16.26
N TRP A 113 -0.71 -3.78 -16.38
CA TRP A 113 -2.17 -3.63 -16.26
C TRP A 113 -2.61 -4.15 -14.89
N HIS A 114 -2.48 -3.29 -13.87
CA HIS A 114 -2.59 -3.68 -12.47
C HIS A 114 -3.92 -4.34 -12.12
N GLY A 115 -3.84 -5.56 -11.61
CA GLY A 115 -5.00 -6.38 -11.22
C GLY A 115 -5.73 -7.07 -12.37
N ILE A 116 -5.31 -6.89 -13.63
CA ILE A 116 -5.96 -7.53 -14.79
C ILE A 116 -5.45 -8.95 -15.00
N ILE A 117 -6.36 -9.90 -15.16
CA ILE A 117 -6.09 -11.27 -15.60
C ILE A 117 -5.96 -11.27 -17.13
N LEU A 118 -4.82 -11.74 -17.63
CA LEU A 118 -4.43 -11.71 -19.04
C LEU A 118 -3.37 -12.80 -19.34
N PRO A 119 -3.00 -13.07 -20.60
CA PRO A 119 -1.86 -13.94 -20.91
C PRO A 119 -0.55 -13.30 -20.45
N TYR A 120 0.34 -14.05 -19.79
CA TYR A 120 1.52 -13.49 -19.11
C TYR A 120 2.40 -12.62 -20.02
N GLN A 121 2.51 -12.88 -21.33
CA GLN A 121 3.32 -12.05 -22.25
C GLN A 121 2.79 -10.61 -22.40
N MET A 122 1.56 -10.33 -21.95
CA MET A 122 0.92 -9.02 -21.96
C MET A 122 0.98 -8.31 -20.60
N ASP A 123 1.53 -8.96 -19.56
CA ASP A 123 1.62 -8.46 -18.19
C ASP A 123 2.53 -7.25 -18.05
N GLY A 124 3.58 -7.14 -18.87
CA GLY A 124 4.35 -5.92 -19.01
C GLY A 124 5.51 -5.73 -18.01
N VAL A 125 6.05 -6.80 -17.42
CA VAL A 125 7.23 -6.76 -16.54
C VAL A 125 8.49 -7.17 -17.33
N PRO A 126 9.43 -6.25 -17.60
CA PRO A 126 10.65 -6.55 -18.34
C PRO A 126 11.50 -7.65 -17.67
N GLY A 127 11.99 -8.60 -18.46
CA GLY A 127 12.82 -9.72 -17.98
C GLY A 127 12.02 -10.89 -17.37
N ILE A 128 10.74 -10.70 -17.05
CA ILE A 128 9.84 -11.75 -16.54
C ILE A 128 8.86 -12.17 -17.62
N SER A 129 7.91 -11.29 -17.96
CA SER A 129 6.85 -11.57 -18.92
C SER A 129 7.24 -11.24 -20.37
N PHE A 130 8.08 -10.21 -20.58
CA PHE A 130 8.54 -9.81 -21.91
C PHE A 130 9.87 -9.02 -21.87
N PRO A 131 10.49 -8.63 -23.01
CA PRO A 131 11.78 -7.91 -23.01
C PRO A 131 11.73 -6.41 -22.64
N GLY A 132 10.56 -5.79 -22.50
CA GLY A 132 10.42 -4.32 -22.44
C GLY A 132 10.27 -3.66 -23.82
N ILE A 133 9.84 -2.39 -23.83
CA ILE A 133 9.64 -1.56 -25.03
C ILE A 133 10.85 -0.64 -25.23
N ALA A 134 11.68 -0.94 -26.22
CA ALA A 134 12.88 -0.15 -26.53
C ALA A 134 12.56 1.30 -26.97
N PRO A 135 13.50 2.27 -26.83
CA PRO A 135 13.35 3.63 -27.35
C PRO A 135 12.92 3.65 -28.82
N GLY A 136 11.90 4.46 -29.15
CA GLY A 136 11.36 4.58 -30.50
C GLY A 136 10.50 3.40 -30.99
N ALA A 137 10.41 2.31 -30.22
CA ALA A 137 9.62 1.13 -30.60
C ALA A 137 8.15 1.25 -30.16
N THR A 138 7.29 0.43 -30.79
CA THR A 138 5.90 0.22 -30.38
C THR A 138 5.69 -1.25 -30.05
N PHE A 139 5.18 -1.54 -28.85
CA PHE A 139 4.66 -2.86 -28.49
C PHE A 139 3.14 -2.88 -28.60
N THR A 140 2.56 -4.02 -28.97
CA THR A 140 1.11 -4.20 -29.10
C THR A 140 0.63 -5.20 -28.09
N TYR A 141 0.00 -4.72 -27.03
CA TYR A 141 -0.73 -5.55 -26.08
C TYR A 141 -2.03 -6.01 -26.73
N ARG A 142 -2.33 -7.31 -26.67
CA ARG A 142 -3.62 -7.88 -27.09
C ARG A 142 -4.07 -8.93 -26.10
N PHE A 143 -5.21 -8.70 -25.47
CA PHE A 143 -5.83 -9.63 -24.53
C PHE A 143 -7.34 -9.42 -24.51
N ARG A 144 -8.06 -10.41 -23.98
CA ARG A 144 -9.48 -10.32 -23.70
C ARG A 144 -9.68 -9.77 -22.29
N ILE A 145 -10.74 -8.99 -22.10
CA ILE A 145 -11.13 -8.50 -20.79
C ILE A 145 -12.03 -9.53 -20.12
N GLU A 146 -11.58 -10.12 -19.00
CA GLU A 146 -12.27 -11.24 -18.32
C GLU A 146 -12.99 -10.86 -17.02
N GLN A 147 -12.93 -9.58 -16.63
CA GLN A 147 -13.41 -9.04 -15.36
C GLN A 147 -13.97 -7.64 -15.53
N SER A 148 -14.79 -7.16 -14.59
CA SER A 148 -15.27 -5.77 -14.49
C SER A 148 -14.68 -5.05 -13.28
N GLY A 149 -14.84 -3.72 -13.17
CA GLY A 149 -14.48 -2.94 -11.98
C GLY A 149 -13.47 -1.80 -12.21
N THR A 150 -12.97 -1.23 -11.10
CA THR A 150 -11.92 -0.19 -11.07
C THR A 150 -10.52 -0.82 -10.94
N TYR A 151 -9.69 -0.58 -11.96
CA TYR A 151 -8.29 -0.98 -12.02
C TYR A 151 -7.43 0.20 -12.48
N TRP A 152 -6.15 -0.04 -12.72
CA TRP A 152 -5.23 1.00 -13.17
C TRP A 152 -4.05 0.41 -13.96
N TYR A 153 -3.21 1.26 -14.52
CA TYR A 153 -2.02 0.87 -15.28
C TYR A 153 -0.88 1.82 -14.96
N HIS A 154 0.34 1.29 -14.89
CA HIS A 154 1.54 2.04 -14.53
C HIS A 154 2.79 1.48 -15.20
N SER A 155 3.93 2.15 -15.03
CA SER A 155 5.21 1.63 -15.52
C SER A 155 5.77 0.55 -14.61
N HIS A 156 6.28 -0.53 -15.22
CA HIS A 156 7.12 -1.53 -14.55
C HIS A 156 8.58 -1.41 -15.01
N SER A 157 9.08 -0.18 -15.15
CA SER A 157 10.42 0.10 -15.70
C SER A 157 11.14 1.21 -14.94
N GLY A 158 11.97 0.79 -13.99
CA GLY A 158 12.70 1.71 -13.11
C GLY A 158 11.75 2.65 -12.37
N MET A 159 12.16 3.90 -12.20
CA MET A 159 11.40 4.89 -11.42
C MET A 159 10.33 5.66 -12.22
N GLN A 160 9.88 5.13 -13.37
CA GLN A 160 8.98 5.85 -14.28
C GLN A 160 7.58 6.13 -13.70
N GLU A 161 7.11 5.29 -12.78
CA GLU A 161 5.82 5.47 -12.10
C GLU A 161 5.77 6.75 -11.26
N ILE A 162 6.69 6.92 -10.31
CA ILE A 162 6.76 8.11 -9.44
C ILE A 162 7.16 9.40 -10.20
N THR A 163 7.65 9.26 -11.45
CA THR A 163 7.82 10.39 -12.37
C THR A 163 6.59 10.69 -13.24
N GLY A 164 5.43 10.07 -12.96
CA GLY A 164 4.13 10.44 -13.53
C GLY A 164 3.42 9.37 -14.37
N MET A 165 4.02 8.19 -14.54
CA MET A 165 3.54 7.20 -15.51
C MET A 165 2.52 6.22 -14.91
N TYR A 166 1.30 6.71 -14.66
CA TYR A 166 0.15 5.95 -14.16
C TYR A 166 -1.18 6.50 -14.72
N GLY A 167 -2.20 5.64 -14.83
CA GLY A 167 -3.56 6.02 -15.23
C GLY A 167 -4.61 5.00 -14.81
N THR A 168 -5.88 5.35 -14.86
CA THR A 168 -6.99 4.49 -14.41
C THR A 168 -7.55 3.61 -15.56
N ILE A 169 -8.01 2.41 -15.25
CA ILE A 169 -8.84 1.57 -16.13
C ILE A 169 -10.22 1.38 -15.46
N ILE A 170 -11.29 1.73 -16.13
CA ILE A 170 -12.66 1.40 -15.73
C ILE A 170 -13.19 0.35 -16.69
N ILE A 171 -13.61 -0.80 -16.17
CA ILE A 171 -14.20 -1.86 -16.97
C ILE A 171 -15.68 -2.01 -16.63
N GLU A 172 -16.54 -1.75 -17.61
CA GLU A 172 -17.98 -1.91 -17.48
C GLU A 172 -18.37 -3.40 -17.53
N PRO A 173 -19.17 -3.90 -16.58
CA PRO A 173 -19.69 -5.27 -16.64
C PRO A 173 -20.60 -5.47 -17.86
N ARG A 174 -20.52 -6.63 -18.50
CA ARG A 174 -21.21 -6.90 -19.76
C ARG A 174 -22.72 -6.89 -19.60
N ASP A 175 -23.19 -7.47 -18.50
CA ASP A 175 -24.60 -7.69 -18.16
C ASP A 175 -25.21 -6.55 -17.33
N GLY A 176 -24.46 -5.47 -17.11
CA GLY A 176 -24.89 -4.26 -16.41
C GLY A 176 -24.41 -4.15 -14.96
N GLU A 177 -24.42 -2.91 -14.45
CA GLU A 177 -23.89 -2.56 -13.13
C GLU A 177 -24.81 -3.05 -12.00
N ARG A 178 -24.28 -3.89 -11.09
CA ARG A 178 -24.92 -4.24 -9.82
C ARG A 178 -24.96 -3.03 -8.88
N ILE A 179 -23.87 -2.25 -8.86
CA ILE A 179 -23.75 -1.04 -8.06
C ILE A 179 -24.53 0.09 -8.73
N ARG A 180 -25.67 0.47 -8.14
CA ARG A 180 -26.43 1.63 -8.59
C ARG A 180 -25.70 2.93 -8.24
N ALA A 181 -25.46 3.77 -9.22
CA ALA A 181 -25.01 5.15 -9.07
C ALA A 181 -25.51 5.97 -10.28
N ASP A 182 -25.72 7.27 -10.10
CA ASP A 182 -26.08 8.19 -11.18
C ASP A 182 -24.82 8.68 -11.92
N ARG A 183 -23.83 9.11 -11.11
CA ARG A 183 -22.45 9.59 -11.43
C ARG A 183 -21.33 8.59 -11.09
N ASP A 184 -20.45 8.22 -12.01
CA ASP A 184 -19.07 7.83 -11.67
C ASP A 184 -18.13 9.04 -11.67
N LEU A 185 -17.28 9.19 -10.64
CA LEU A 185 -16.14 10.11 -10.62
C LEU A 185 -14.87 9.35 -10.22
N VAL A 186 -13.81 9.42 -11.03
CA VAL A 186 -12.50 8.84 -10.69
C VAL A 186 -11.75 9.80 -9.75
N VAL A 187 -11.13 9.24 -8.71
CA VAL A 187 -10.26 9.94 -7.77
C VAL A 187 -8.92 9.19 -7.68
N GLN A 188 -8.03 9.45 -8.63
CA GLN A 188 -6.69 8.88 -8.66
C GLN A 188 -5.75 9.70 -7.78
N LEU A 189 -5.28 9.11 -6.70
CA LEU A 189 -4.26 9.65 -5.81
C LEU A 189 -2.87 9.21 -6.29
N SER A 190 -1.88 10.07 -6.07
CA SER A 190 -0.50 9.85 -6.50
C SER A 190 0.46 10.75 -5.73
N ASP A 191 1.73 10.39 -5.68
CA ASP A 191 2.80 11.21 -5.11
C ASP A 191 3.79 11.67 -6.19
N TRP A 192 4.37 12.86 -5.99
CA TRP A 192 5.32 13.47 -6.92
C TRP A 192 6.58 13.93 -6.21
N THR A 193 7.75 13.56 -6.72
CA THR A 193 9.04 14.13 -6.32
C THR A 193 9.62 15.04 -7.40
N ALA A 194 10.12 16.22 -7.01
CA ALA A 194 10.90 17.10 -7.89
C ALA A 194 12.42 16.86 -7.80
N GLN A 195 12.84 15.88 -6.99
CA GLN A 195 14.20 15.31 -6.96
C GLN A 195 14.25 14.08 -7.87
N ASP A 196 15.43 13.79 -8.42
CA ASP A 196 15.73 12.51 -9.06
C ASP A 196 15.43 11.34 -8.10
N PRO A 197 14.51 10.42 -8.44
CA PRO A 197 14.14 9.30 -7.57
C PRO A 197 15.33 8.39 -7.21
N MET A 198 16.30 8.21 -8.11
CA MET A 198 17.49 7.39 -7.79
C MET A 198 18.40 8.07 -6.78
N GLN A 199 18.43 9.40 -6.73
CA GLN A 199 19.14 10.14 -5.67
C GLN A 199 18.38 10.11 -4.34
N VAL A 200 17.05 10.03 -4.37
CA VAL A 200 16.23 9.81 -3.17
C VAL A 200 16.49 8.40 -2.61
N PHE A 201 16.47 7.38 -3.47
CA PHE A 201 16.79 5.99 -3.13
C PHE A 201 18.22 5.83 -2.59
N ALA A 202 19.22 6.44 -3.25
CA ALA A 202 20.60 6.40 -2.78
C ALA A 202 20.79 7.06 -1.41
N LYS A 203 20.01 8.11 -1.09
CA LYS A 203 20.00 8.69 0.26
C LYS A 203 19.42 7.71 1.28
N LEU A 204 18.26 7.10 0.99
CA LEU A 204 17.65 6.09 1.86
C LEU A 204 18.60 4.92 2.14
N LYS A 205 19.26 4.36 1.10
CA LYS A 205 20.33 3.34 1.24
C LYS A 205 21.55 3.80 2.06
N SER A 206 21.81 5.10 2.17
CA SER A 206 22.92 5.65 2.99
C SER A 206 22.53 6.07 4.41
N LYS A 207 21.25 6.43 4.60
CA LYS A 207 20.63 6.90 5.83
C LYS A 207 19.11 6.83 5.64
N SER A 208 18.48 5.78 6.14
CA SER A 208 17.05 5.52 5.97
C SER A 208 16.15 6.55 6.66
N ASP A 209 16.47 6.94 7.89
CA ASP A 209 15.72 7.94 8.66
C ASP A 209 15.85 9.39 8.10
N TYR A 210 16.54 9.60 6.98
CA TYR A 210 16.85 10.94 6.44
C TYR A 210 15.61 11.80 6.18
N TYR A 211 14.50 11.18 5.75
CA TYR A 211 13.24 11.88 5.44
C TYR A 211 12.19 11.78 6.55
N ASN A 212 12.50 11.10 7.67
CA ASN A 212 11.67 11.08 8.87
C ASN A 212 11.95 12.33 9.73
N TYR A 213 10.97 13.25 9.75
CA TYR A 213 11.04 14.48 10.55
C TYR A 213 10.27 14.39 11.88
N ASN A 214 9.57 13.29 12.16
CA ASN A 214 8.82 13.05 13.38
C ASN A 214 9.69 12.38 14.47
N GLN A 215 11.00 12.69 14.52
CA GLN A 215 11.93 12.01 15.41
C GLN A 215 11.72 12.38 16.90
N PRO A 216 11.83 11.42 17.85
CA PRO A 216 11.66 11.69 19.27
C PRO A 216 12.61 12.77 19.82
N THR A 217 12.04 13.81 20.41
CA THR A 217 12.76 14.98 20.94
C THR A 217 13.07 14.89 22.43
N ALA A 218 14.04 15.67 22.91
CA ALA A 218 14.35 15.78 24.34
C ALA A 218 13.15 16.30 25.17
N VAL A 219 12.35 17.21 24.61
CA VAL A 219 11.14 17.75 25.28
C VAL A 219 10.09 16.66 25.47
N GLU A 220 9.89 15.80 24.46
CA GLU A 220 9.01 14.64 24.59
C GLU A 220 9.56 13.59 25.56
N PHE A 221 10.88 13.37 25.60
CA PHE A 221 11.47 12.47 26.60
C PHE A 221 11.16 12.92 28.04
N PHE A 222 11.28 14.22 28.35
CA PHE A 222 10.89 14.74 29.66
C PHE A 222 9.38 14.61 29.92
N ARG A 223 8.54 14.75 28.88
CA ARG A 223 7.09 14.53 28.98
C ARG A 223 6.77 13.05 29.25
N ASP A 224 7.37 12.12 28.52
CA ASP A 224 7.24 10.68 28.71
C ASP A 224 7.73 10.28 30.12
N ALA A 225 8.88 10.81 30.58
CA ALA A 225 9.37 10.59 31.93
C ALA A 225 8.44 11.16 33.03
N SER A 226 7.70 12.24 32.75
CA SER A 226 6.70 12.78 33.68
C SER A 226 5.38 11.98 33.71
N ARG A 227 5.03 11.30 32.61
CA ARG A 227 3.80 10.50 32.49
C ARG A 227 3.98 9.04 32.95
N GLU A 228 5.09 8.42 32.53
CA GLU A 228 5.36 6.98 32.68
C GLU A 228 6.44 6.71 33.75
N GLY A 229 7.11 7.75 34.26
CA GLY A 229 8.25 7.65 35.16
C GLY A 229 9.58 7.53 34.42
N LEU A 230 10.65 8.08 35.01
CA LEU A 230 11.97 8.16 34.37
C LEU A 230 12.53 6.78 33.98
N GLN A 231 12.38 5.77 34.84
CA GLN A 231 12.88 4.42 34.56
C GLN A 231 12.19 3.78 33.35
N ALA A 232 10.88 3.95 33.21
CA ALA A 232 10.11 3.45 32.07
C ALA A 232 10.47 4.19 30.78
N ALA A 233 10.57 5.53 30.83
CA ALA A 233 10.96 6.34 29.67
C ALA A 233 12.39 6.03 29.19
N VAL A 234 13.34 5.83 30.11
CA VAL A 234 14.72 5.40 29.78
C VAL A 234 14.72 3.98 29.21
N GLY A 235 14.00 3.03 29.83
CA GLY A 235 13.89 1.65 29.34
C GLY A 235 13.32 1.58 27.92
N LYS A 236 12.22 2.30 27.67
CA LYS A 236 11.60 2.48 26.35
C LYS A 236 12.59 3.03 25.33
N ARG A 237 13.31 4.12 25.64
CA ARG A 237 14.30 4.71 24.72
C ARG A 237 15.49 3.80 24.47
N LYS A 238 15.97 3.09 25.51
CA LYS A 238 17.04 2.09 25.39
C LYS A 238 16.64 0.97 24.43
N MET A 239 15.45 0.39 24.61
CA MET A 239 14.91 -0.68 23.78
C MET A 239 14.82 -0.28 22.29
N TRP A 240 14.21 0.87 21.96
CA TRP A 240 14.15 1.35 20.56
C TRP A 240 15.55 1.57 19.95
N ASN A 241 16.51 2.06 20.74
CA ASN A 241 17.89 2.25 20.29
C ASN A 241 18.64 0.91 20.11
N GLU A 242 18.43 -0.08 20.98
CA GLU A 242 19.02 -1.43 20.86
C GLU A 242 18.47 -2.17 19.64
N MET A 243 17.18 -1.98 19.33
CA MET A 243 16.53 -2.47 18.10
C MET A 243 16.91 -1.67 16.84
N ARG A 244 17.65 -0.55 16.96
CA ARG A 244 18.04 0.37 15.86
C ARG A 244 16.88 0.91 15.02
N MET A 245 15.67 1.00 15.59
CA MET A 245 14.47 1.40 14.87
C MET A 245 13.86 2.70 15.41
N SER A 246 13.27 3.50 14.51
CA SER A 246 12.52 4.71 14.87
C SER A 246 11.05 4.37 15.06
N PRO A 247 10.43 4.67 16.22
CA PRO A 247 9.00 4.41 16.45
C PRO A 247 8.05 5.31 15.62
N THR A 248 8.59 6.19 14.78
CA THR A 248 7.86 7.12 13.91
C THR A 248 8.18 6.93 12.42
N ASP A 249 8.93 5.89 12.04
CA ASP A 249 9.15 5.51 10.64
C ASP A 249 7.92 4.79 10.09
N LEU A 250 6.88 5.58 9.77
CA LEU A 250 5.63 5.07 9.19
C LEU A 250 5.61 5.11 7.65
N ALA A 251 6.52 5.87 7.04
CA ALA A 251 6.73 5.95 5.60
C ALA A 251 8.17 6.39 5.31
N ASP A 252 8.76 5.88 4.24
CA ASP A 252 10.12 6.24 3.81
C ASP A 252 10.28 7.72 3.46
N LEU A 253 9.20 8.29 2.91
CA LEU A 253 9.17 9.65 2.39
C LEU A 253 8.01 10.43 2.96
N SER A 254 8.31 11.70 3.25
CA SER A 254 7.38 12.68 3.79
C SER A 254 7.14 13.84 2.81
N ALA A 255 6.18 14.70 3.13
CA ALA A 255 5.83 15.93 2.40
C ALA A 255 7.00 16.93 2.24
N ALA A 256 8.14 16.71 2.91
CA ALA A 256 9.37 17.45 2.64
C ALA A 256 9.89 17.19 1.20
N THR A 257 9.78 15.93 0.75
CA THR A 257 10.19 15.45 -0.58
C THR A 257 9.01 15.33 -1.52
N LEU A 258 7.90 14.75 -1.05
CA LEU A 258 6.73 14.45 -1.87
C LEU A 258 5.75 15.62 -1.96
N THR A 259 5.06 15.70 -3.09
CA THR A 259 3.87 16.54 -3.31
C THR A 259 2.73 15.59 -3.66
N TYR A 260 1.74 15.49 -2.79
CA TYR A 260 0.60 14.58 -2.97
C TYR A 260 -0.42 15.20 -3.93
N LEU A 261 -0.87 14.43 -4.92
CA LEU A 261 -1.74 14.89 -6.00
C LEU A 261 -3.07 14.11 -5.98
N MET A 262 -4.16 14.82 -6.28
CA MET A 262 -5.47 14.22 -6.55
C MET A 262 -5.85 14.57 -7.99
N ASN A 263 -6.05 13.57 -8.86
CA ASN A 263 -6.28 13.75 -10.29
C ASN A 263 -5.27 14.73 -10.92
N GLY A 264 -3.97 14.52 -10.64
CA GLY A 264 -2.86 15.36 -11.14
C GLY A 264 -2.82 16.78 -10.55
N THR A 265 -3.72 17.12 -9.64
CA THR A 265 -3.85 18.47 -9.07
C THR A 265 -3.23 18.53 -7.69
N THR A 266 -2.43 19.58 -7.43
CA THR A 266 -1.83 19.83 -6.11
C THR A 266 -2.90 20.16 -5.06
N PRO A 267 -2.60 20.08 -3.75
CA PRO A 267 -3.55 20.46 -2.72
C PRO A 267 -3.97 21.93 -2.87
N ALA A 268 -3.04 22.79 -3.28
CA ALA A 268 -3.31 24.20 -3.57
C ALA A 268 -4.25 24.40 -4.76
N GLY A 269 -4.08 23.61 -5.83
CA GLY A 269 -4.92 23.63 -7.02
C GLY A 269 -6.35 23.14 -6.77
N ASN A 270 -6.58 22.27 -5.77
CA ASN A 270 -7.89 21.79 -5.32
C ASN A 270 -8.79 21.28 -6.46
N TRP A 271 -8.61 20.02 -6.88
CA TRP A 271 -9.46 19.40 -7.90
C TRP A 271 -10.95 19.46 -7.50
N THR A 272 -11.83 19.88 -8.42
CA THR A 272 -13.28 19.93 -8.19
C THR A 272 -13.98 18.72 -8.80
N GLY A 273 -14.68 17.94 -7.96
CA GLY A 273 -15.63 16.93 -8.40
C GLY A 273 -17.04 17.51 -8.45
N LEU A 274 -17.53 17.86 -9.65
CA LEU A 274 -18.87 18.45 -9.79
C LEU A 274 -19.98 17.42 -9.53
N PHE A 275 -21.05 17.85 -8.87
CA PHE A 275 -22.23 17.02 -8.57
C PHE A 275 -23.56 17.80 -8.64
N ARG A 276 -24.69 17.08 -8.71
CA ARG A 276 -26.05 17.64 -8.53
C ARG A 276 -26.58 17.28 -7.14
N PRO A 277 -27.19 18.20 -6.37
CA PRO A 277 -27.66 17.89 -5.02
C PRO A 277 -28.61 16.67 -4.98
N GLY A 278 -28.31 15.69 -4.13
CA GLY A 278 -29.04 14.43 -4.01
C GLY A 278 -28.68 13.36 -5.06
N GLU A 279 -27.72 13.62 -5.96
CA GLU A 279 -27.19 12.63 -6.91
C GLU A 279 -26.36 11.57 -6.16
N ARG A 280 -26.59 10.29 -6.46
CA ARG A 280 -25.82 9.19 -5.88
C ARG A 280 -24.55 8.99 -6.70
N LEU A 281 -23.41 9.41 -6.16
CA LEU A 281 -22.12 9.31 -6.82
C LEU A 281 -21.37 8.05 -6.38
N ARG A 282 -20.76 7.36 -7.32
CA ARG A 282 -19.68 6.40 -7.09
C ARG A 282 -18.34 7.12 -7.30
N LEU A 283 -17.60 7.33 -6.20
CA LEU A 283 -16.22 7.79 -6.24
C LEU A 283 -15.33 6.55 -6.37
N ARG A 284 -14.58 6.46 -7.46
CA ARG A 284 -13.66 5.37 -7.77
C ARG A 284 -12.26 5.76 -7.36
N PHE A 285 -11.83 5.36 -6.16
CA PHE A 285 -10.52 5.69 -5.62
C PHE A 285 -9.46 4.70 -6.13
N VAL A 286 -8.36 5.26 -6.63
CA VAL A 286 -7.18 4.51 -7.10
C VAL A 286 -5.95 5.10 -6.42
N ASN A 287 -5.19 4.28 -5.69
CA ASN A 287 -3.89 4.72 -5.19
C ASN A 287 -2.78 4.32 -6.18
N GLY A 288 -2.44 5.25 -7.08
CA GLY A 288 -1.30 5.16 -7.99
C GLY A 288 -0.12 6.02 -7.53
N ALA A 289 0.10 6.11 -6.22
CA ALA A 289 1.30 6.69 -5.64
C ALA A 289 2.41 5.64 -5.59
N GLY A 290 3.67 6.04 -5.78
CA GLY A 290 4.79 5.10 -5.72
C GLY A 290 5.12 4.65 -4.30
N ASN A 291 4.89 5.47 -3.26
CA ASN A 291 5.25 5.11 -1.88
C ASN A 291 4.26 5.58 -0.79
N THR A 292 3.13 6.20 -1.15
CA THR A 292 2.25 6.85 -0.17
C THR A 292 0.99 6.03 0.13
N PHE A 293 0.86 5.56 1.37
CA PHE A 293 -0.45 5.18 1.94
C PHE A 293 -1.26 6.43 2.27
N TYR A 294 -2.53 6.44 1.86
CA TYR A 294 -3.47 7.53 2.16
C TYR A 294 -4.58 7.08 3.10
N ASP A 295 -4.93 7.95 4.04
CA ASP A 295 -6.14 7.86 4.84
C ASP A 295 -7.15 8.87 4.30
N VAL A 296 -8.23 8.35 3.71
CA VAL A 296 -9.24 9.12 2.97
C VAL A 296 -10.48 9.31 3.82
N ARG A 297 -10.91 10.56 3.95
CA ARG A 297 -12.18 10.95 4.60
C ARG A 297 -12.87 12.09 3.85
N ILE A 298 -14.19 12.17 3.99
CA ILE A 298 -15.01 13.29 3.46
C ILE A 298 -15.90 13.83 4.59
N PRO A 299 -15.41 14.76 5.43
CA PRO A 299 -16.17 15.20 6.59
C PRO A 299 -17.52 15.82 6.23
N GLY A 300 -18.57 15.38 6.95
CA GLY A 300 -19.96 15.74 6.65
C GLY A 300 -20.65 14.86 5.60
N LEU A 301 -19.91 13.97 4.91
CA LEU A 301 -20.45 13.10 3.88
C LEU A 301 -20.08 11.63 4.15
N LYS A 302 -21.10 10.81 4.42
CA LYS A 302 -20.94 9.39 4.71
C LYS A 302 -20.45 8.62 3.47
N MET A 303 -19.39 7.84 3.60
CA MET A 303 -18.90 6.95 2.55
C MET A 303 -19.45 5.54 2.75
N THR A 304 -19.83 4.87 1.66
CA THR A 304 -20.21 3.45 1.68
C THR A 304 -19.39 2.68 0.66
N VAL A 305 -18.41 1.90 1.12
CA VAL A 305 -17.56 1.05 0.28
C VAL A 305 -18.43 -0.05 -0.35
N VAL A 306 -18.28 -0.24 -1.66
CA VAL A 306 -19.06 -1.19 -2.47
C VAL A 306 -18.20 -2.03 -3.43
N GLN A 307 -16.95 -1.63 -3.65
CA GLN A 307 -15.98 -2.41 -4.42
C GLN A 307 -14.59 -2.27 -3.78
N ALA A 308 -13.78 -3.32 -3.84
CA ALA A 308 -12.36 -3.33 -3.45
C ALA A 308 -11.56 -4.11 -4.50
N ASP A 309 -10.43 -3.57 -4.97
CA ASP A 309 -9.58 -4.21 -5.99
C ASP A 309 -10.35 -4.69 -7.24
N GLY A 310 -11.31 -3.88 -7.70
CA GLY A 310 -12.19 -4.21 -8.82
C GLY A 310 -13.31 -5.21 -8.52
N VAL A 311 -13.38 -5.80 -7.32
CA VAL A 311 -14.35 -6.82 -6.94
C VAL A 311 -15.46 -6.25 -6.06
N ASP A 312 -16.72 -6.49 -6.42
CA ASP A 312 -17.89 -6.06 -5.64
C ASP A 312 -17.91 -6.70 -4.24
N VAL A 313 -18.17 -5.87 -3.22
CA VAL A 313 -18.27 -6.28 -1.81
C VAL A 313 -19.62 -5.92 -1.21
N GLU A 314 -20.04 -6.64 -0.18
CA GLU A 314 -21.17 -6.24 0.66
C GLU A 314 -20.92 -4.83 1.22
N ALA A 315 -21.97 -3.99 1.23
CA ALA A 315 -21.81 -2.55 1.37
C ALA A 315 -21.42 -2.12 2.80
N VAL A 316 -20.22 -1.58 2.99
CA VAL A 316 -19.70 -1.16 4.31
C VAL A 316 -19.72 0.37 4.44
N SER A 317 -20.48 0.87 5.41
CA SER A 317 -20.50 2.28 5.78
C SER A 317 -19.31 2.66 6.67
N VAL A 318 -18.52 3.66 6.24
CA VAL A 318 -17.32 4.13 6.95
C VAL A 318 -17.18 5.65 6.92
N ASP A 319 -16.45 6.19 7.89
CA ASP A 319 -16.05 7.61 7.95
C ASP A 319 -14.67 7.85 7.32
N GLU A 320 -13.82 6.82 7.32
CA GLU A 320 -12.45 6.85 6.82
C GLU A 320 -12.01 5.47 6.32
N PHE A 321 -11.10 5.42 5.35
CA PHE A 321 -10.40 4.18 4.97
C PHE A 321 -8.93 4.48 4.67
N ARG A 322 -8.07 3.50 4.97
CA ARG A 322 -6.66 3.50 4.58
C ARG A 322 -6.47 2.60 3.36
N PHE A 323 -5.65 3.05 2.41
CA PHE A 323 -5.24 2.23 1.27
C PHE A 323 -3.84 2.57 0.77
N GLY A 324 -3.06 1.54 0.47
CA GLY A 324 -1.70 1.63 -0.05
C GLY A 324 -1.63 1.67 -1.56
N PRO A 325 -0.43 1.95 -2.13
CA PRO A 325 -0.16 1.78 -3.55
C PRO A 325 -0.69 0.45 -4.10
N GLY A 326 -1.35 0.51 -5.25
CA GLY A 326 -1.95 -0.66 -5.89
C GLY A 326 -3.37 -1.01 -5.44
N GLU A 327 -3.87 -0.53 -4.31
CA GLU A 327 -5.26 -0.78 -3.89
C GLU A 327 -6.26 0.13 -4.62
N THR A 328 -7.47 -0.38 -4.88
CA THR A 328 -8.62 0.41 -5.35
C THR A 328 -9.84 0.22 -4.45
N TYR A 329 -10.65 1.27 -4.28
CA TYR A 329 -11.92 1.21 -3.57
C TYR A 329 -12.97 2.08 -4.28
N ASP A 330 -14.13 1.52 -4.60
CA ASP A 330 -15.28 2.32 -5.01
C ASP A 330 -16.18 2.57 -3.80
N VAL A 331 -16.53 3.84 -3.57
CA VAL A 331 -17.44 4.25 -2.50
C VAL A 331 -18.62 5.03 -3.05
N ILE A 332 -19.80 4.78 -2.49
CA ILE A 332 -21.01 5.55 -2.72
C ILE A 332 -21.07 6.73 -1.74
N VAL A 333 -21.41 7.90 -2.26
CA VAL A 333 -21.74 9.12 -1.50
C VAL A 333 -22.99 9.81 -2.09
N GLU A 334 -23.74 10.51 -1.26
CA GLU A 334 -24.97 11.23 -1.64
C GLU A 334 -24.90 12.69 -1.15
N PRO A 335 -24.13 13.57 -1.83
CA PRO A 335 -23.93 14.96 -1.41
C PRO A 335 -25.20 15.82 -1.56
N LYS A 336 -25.40 16.73 -0.61
CA LYS A 336 -26.48 17.75 -0.61
C LYS A 336 -25.98 19.06 -1.22
N ASP A 337 -26.65 20.18 -1.01
CA ASP A 337 -26.28 21.50 -1.60
C ASP A 337 -25.01 22.15 -0.99
N GLU A 338 -24.25 21.41 -0.17
CA GLU A 338 -23.03 21.87 0.48
C GLU A 338 -21.78 21.42 -0.30
N ALA A 339 -20.66 22.11 -0.14
CA ALA A 339 -19.38 21.61 -0.63
C ALA A 339 -18.73 20.68 0.41
N TYR A 340 -18.05 19.63 -0.05
CA TYR A 340 -17.39 18.64 0.81
C TYR A 340 -15.92 18.45 0.39
N THR A 341 -14.97 18.56 1.33
CA THR A 341 -13.55 18.29 1.03
C THR A 341 -13.30 16.79 1.01
N ILE A 342 -12.86 16.25 -0.13
CA ILE A 342 -12.19 14.95 -0.15
C ILE A 342 -10.78 15.17 0.38
N PHE A 343 -10.47 14.58 1.52
CA PHE A 343 -9.20 14.76 2.22
C PHE A 343 -8.47 13.42 2.30
N ALA A 344 -7.24 13.38 1.78
CA ALA A 344 -6.41 12.18 1.74
C ALA A 344 -5.05 12.50 2.36
N GLN A 345 -4.90 12.25 3.66
CA GLN A 345 -3.64 12.51 4.38
C GLN A 345 -2.69 11.31 4.28
N SER A 346 -1.38 11.56 4.31
CA SER A 346 -0.38 10.50 4.35
C SER A 346 -0.38 9.76 5.71
N MET A 347 -0.06 8.46 5.69
CA MET A 347 0.06 7.62 6.89
C MET A 347 1.00 8.23 7.96
N ASP A 348 2.10 8.84 7.54
CA ASP A 348 3.11 9.49 8.41
C ASP A 348 2.68 10.86 8.98
N ARG A 349 1.50 11.36 8.60
CA ARG A 349 0.94 12.66 9.00
C ARG A 349 1.79 13.88 8.59
N SER A 350 2.65 13.75 7.58
CA SER A 350 3.44 14.90 7.10
C SER A 350 2.71 15.81 6.10
N GLY A 351 1.66 15.33 5.42
CA GLY A 351 0.84 16.15 4.54
C GLY A 351 -0.40 15.43 3.99
N TYR A 352 -0.98 15.99 2.93
CA TYR A 352 -2.21 15.49 2.31
C TYR A 352 -2.35 15.88 0.84
N ALA A 353 -3.13 15.10 0.10
CA ALA A 353 -3.83 15.52 -1.12
C ALA A 353 -5.27 15.97 -0.76
N ARG A 354 -5.85 16.87 -1.55
CA ARG A 354 -7.27 17.26 -1.40
C ARG A 354 -7.94 17.57 -2.73
N GLY A 355 -9.26 17.45 -2.73
CA GLY A 355 -10.17 18.01 -3.72
C GLY A 355 -11.49 18.41 -3.05
N THR A 356 -12.39 19.02 -3.80
CA THR A 356 -13.71 19.45 -3.31
C THR A 356 -14.82 18.86 -4.18
N LEU A 357 -15.77 18.18 -3.57
CA LEU A 357 -17.07 17.94 -4.20
C LEU A 357 -17.90 19.23 -4.08
N ALA A 358 -18.41 19.76 -5.20
CA ALA A 358 -19.24 20.97 -5.20
C ALA A 358 -20.27 20.98 -6.34
N VAL A 359 -21.33 21.77 -6.17
CA VAL A 359 -22.35 22.01 -7.23
C VAL A 359 -21.83 22.87 -8.40
N ARG A 360 -20.71 23.58 -8.22
CA ARG A 360 -20.08 24.44 -9.23
C ARG A 360 -18.60 24.67 -8.93
N GLU A 361 -17.85 25.05 -9.96
CA GLU A 361 -16.43 25.39 -9.86
C GLU A 361 -16.13 26.56 -8.92
N GLY A 362 -14.90 26.57 -8.39
CA GLY A 362 -14.37 27.63 -7.53
C GLY A 362 -14.96 27.69 -6.12
N VAL A 363 -15.76 26.69 -5.71
CA VAL A 363 -16.21 26.53 -4.33
C VAL A 363 -15.24 25.60 -3.59
N SER A 364 -14.90 25.95 -2.36
CA SER A 364 -14.11 25.11 -1.44
C SER A 364 -14.89 24.91 -0.16
N ALA A 365 -14.82 23.71 0.41
CA ALA A 365 -15.26 23.46 1.77
C ALA A 365 -14.13 23.74 2.79
N ASN A 366 -14.42 23.58 4.08
CA ASN A 366 -13.37 23.62 5.10
C ASN A 366 -12.39 22.46 4.90
N VAL A 367 -11.10 22.73 5.14
CA VAL A 367 -10.02 21.76 4.92
C VAL A 367 -9.66 21.19 6.28
N PRO A 368 -9.78 19.87 6.49
CA PRO A 368 -9.39 19.25 7.75
C PRO A 368 -7.95 19.56 8.12
N GLU A 369 -7.69 19.67 9.42
CA GLU A 369 -6.32 19.57 9.92
C GLU A 369 -5.83 18.12 9.73
N VAL A 370 -4.51 17.97 9.58
CA VAL A 370 -3.86 16.66 9.57
C VAL A 370 -3.85 16.14 11.01
N ASP A 371 -4.21 14.87 11.22
CA ASP A 371 -4.20 14.29 12.56
C ASP A 371 -2.76 14.26 13.15
N ALA A 372 -2.64 14.21 14.47
CA ALA A 372 -1.33 14.13 15.12
C ALA A 372 -0.56 12.83 14.72
N PRO A 373 0.78 12.88 14.55
CA PRO A 373 1.58 11.68 14.35
C PRO A 373 1.46 10.70 15.53
N GLU A 374 1.17 9.44 15.24
CA GLU A 374 1.22 8.35 16.22
C GLU A 374 2.55 7.59 16.16
N ARG A 375 2.82 6.82 17.21
CA ARG A 375 4.03 5.99 17.33
C ARG A 375 3.67 4.51 17.26
N LEU A 376 4.55 3.73 16.65
CA LEU A 376 4.51 2.27 16.69
C LEU A 376 4.58 1.77 18.14
N THR A 377 3.81 0.72 18.43
CA THR A 377 3.69 0.10 19.75
C THR A 377 4.39 -1.25 19.80
N MET A 378 4.49 -1.86 20.98
CA MET A 378 5.04 -3.22 21.07
C MET A 378 4.19 -4.29 20.38
N ALA A 379 2.89 -4.03 20.15
CA ALA A 379 2.04 -4.93 19.38
C ALA A 379 2.28 -4.85 17.86
N ASP A 380 2.79 -3.70 17.39
CA ASP A 380 3.27 -3.53 16.02
C ASP A 380 4.65 -4.18 15.82
N MET A 381 5.46 -4.30 16.89
CA MET A 381 6.80 -4.90 16.88
C MET A 381 6.80 -6.41 17.07
N MET A 382 6.13 -6.89 18.12
CA MET A 382 6.25 -8.27 18.62
C MET A 382 4.92 -9.04 18.55
N GLY A 383 3.97 -8.50 17.79
CA GLY A 383 2.66 -9.09 17.54
C GLY A 383 1.79 -9.27 18.79
N ALA A 384 1.27 -10.48 18.99
CA ALA A 384 0.21 -10.80 19.95
C ALA A 384 0.66 -10.89 21.43
N MET A 385 1.87 -10.42 21.78
CA MET A 385 2.49 -10.49 23.12
C MET A 385 1.81 -9.62 24.21
N GLY A 386 0.51 -9.32 24.07
CA GLY A 386 -0.16 -8.16 24.67
C GLY A 386 -1.38 -8.42 25.57
N THR A 387 -1.51 -9.57 26.25
CA THR A 387 -2.55 -9.76 27.29
C THR A 387 -2.09 -10.42 28.60
N GLY A 388 -0.86 -10.97 28.67
CA GLY A 388 -0.44 -11.82 29.81
C GLY A 388 0.84 -11.45 30.57
N MET A 389 1.68 -10.55 30.08
CA MET A 389 3.04 -10.31 30.63
C MET A 389 3.25 -8.98 31.38
N THR A 390 2.19 -8.29 31.80
CA THR A 390 2.34 -7.20 32.77
C THR A 390 2.64 -7.75 34.18
N SER A 391 3.79 -7.35 34.75
CA SER A 391 4.17 -7.39 36.19
C SER A 391 5.05 -8.52 36.77
N ARG A 392 5.47 -9.57 36.05
CA ARG A 392 6.23 -10.68 36.70
C ARG A 392 7.50 -11.23 36.04
N ALA A 393 7.89 -10.77 34.85
CA ALA A 393 9.07 -11.28 34.13
C ALA A 393 10.33 -10.39 34.19
N MET A 394 10.39 -9.41 35.10
CA MET A 394 11.55 -8.52 35.32
C MET A 394 12.03 -8.47 36.79
N GLY A 395 11.59 -9.43 37.62
CA GLY A 395 12.05 -9.61 39.01
C GLY A 395 13.14 -10.67 39.09
N GLY A 396 14.33 -10.38 38.54
CA GLY A 396 15.38 -11.37 38.27
C GLY A 396 16.71 -11.17 39.01
N MET A 397 16.74 -10.45 40.13
CA MET A 397 17.89 -10.38 41.04
C MET A 397 17.41 -10.23 42.48
N ASP A 398 17.49 -11.31 43.26
CA ASP A 398 17.73 -11.29 44.71
C ASP A 398 17.90 -12.73 45.21
N HIS A 399 19.16 -13.16 45.41
CA HIS A 399 19.48 -14.44 46.04
C HIS A 399 19.85 -14.23 47.51
N ALA A 400 18.89 -14.38 48.42
CA ALA A 400 19.16 -14.46 49.85
C ALA A 400 18.16 -15.35 50.61
N ALA A 401 18.72 -16.29 51.38
CA ALA A 401 18.14 -17.02 52.53
C ALA A 401 17.01 -18.05 52.34
N ALA A 402 17.35 -19.31 52.68
CA ALA A 402 16.56 -20.34 53.41
C ALA A 402 15.16 -20.80 52.90
N GLY A 403 14.82 -22.10 52.95
CA GLY A 403 15.52 -23.23 53.56
C GLY A 403 14.94 -24.61 53.19
N GLN A 404 15.45 -25.66 53.84
CA GLN A 404 15.24 -27.09 53.55
C GLN A 404 13.84 -27.61 53.88
N MET A 405 13.37 -28.66 53.17
CA MET A 405 12.64 -29.81 53.75
C MET A 405 12.82 -31.11 52.93
N ASN A 406 12.69 -32.26 53.61
CA ASN A 406 12.89 -33.65 53.15
C ASN A 406 12.08 -34.58 54.09
N HIS A 407 11.64 -35.80 53.75
CA HIS A 407 11.68 -36.58 52.49
C HIS A 407 10.21 -36.84 52.01
N GLY A 408 9.76 -37.89 51.31
CA GLY A 408 10.34 -39.16 50.83
C GLY A 408 9.25 -40.19 50.44
N ALA A 409 9.62 -41.15 49.59
CA ALA A 409 8.93 -42.43 49.29
C ALA A 409 7.47 -42.45 48.78
N MET A 410 7.29 -42.98 47.56
CA MET A 410 6.72 -44.34 47.36
C MET A 410 7.19 -44.89 46.02
N ALA A 411 7.41 -46.21 45.93
CA ALA A 411 8.02 -46.85 44.76
C ALA A 411 7.20 -48.04 44.23
N GLY A 412 7.24 -48.22 42.90
CA GLY A 412 6.96 -49.48 42.22
C GLY A 412 5.54 -49.65 41.66
N MET A 413 5.44 -49.83 40.34
CA MET A 413 4.83 -51.00 39.71
C MET A 413 5.26 -51.11 38.24
N ASN A 414 5.11 -52.31 37.66
CA ASN A 414 5.91 -52.82 36.55
C ASN A 414 5.55 -52.30 35.15
N HIS A 415 6.54 -52.39 34.26
CA HIS A 415 6.34 -52.38 32.82
C HIS A 415 5.50 -53.58 32.37
N GLY A 416 4.39 -53.30 31.68
CA GLY A 416 3.62 -54.28 30.93
C GLY A 416 3.52 -53.83 29.47
N GLU A 417 3.94 -54.68 28.54
CA GLU A 417 3.87 -54.40 27.11
C GLU A 417 2.41 -54.30 26.65
N MET A 418 2.05 -53.17 26.04
CA MET A 418 0.86 -53.06 25.21
C MET A 418 1.32 -52.78 23.79
N ALA A 419 1.28 -53.81 22.96
CA ALA A 419 1.58 -53.68 21.53
C ALA A 419 0.54 -52.74 20.89
N MET A 420 1.01 -51.56 20.47
CA MET A 420 0.17 -50.63 19.70
C MET A 420 0.05 -51.16 18.27
N ASP A 421 -1.17 -51.54 17.90
CA ASP A 421 -1.51 -51.94 16.54
C ASP A 421 -1.36 -50.74 15.58
N HIS A 422 -0.41 -50.85 14.64
CA HIS A 422 -0.13 -49.82 13.64
C HIS A 422 -1.02 -49.93 12.38
N SER A 423 -2.06 -50.78 12.37
CA SER A 423 -2.83 -51.10 11.16
C SER A 423 -3.94 -50.12 10.76
N GLN A 424 -4.06 -48.96 11.40
CA GLN A 424 -5.00 -47.89 11.00
C GLN A 424 -4.38 -46.50 10.86
N HIS A 425 -3.33 -46.39 10.05
CA HIS A 425 -3.00 -45.12 9.39
C HIS A 425 -3.96 -44.85 8.22
N GLY A 426 -5.23 -44.59 8.55
CA GLY A 426 -6.13 -43.92 7.63
C GLY A 426 -5.61 -42.51 7.38
N MET A 427 -5.11 -42.24 6.17
CA MET A 427 -4.73 -40.89 5.75
C MET A 427 -5.93 -39.95 5.97
N PRO A 428 -5.77 -38.81 6.68
CA PRO A 428 -6.84 -37.84 6.78
C PRO A 428 -7.06 -37.23 5.39
N THR A 429 -8.08 -37.70 4.66
CA THR A 429 -8.54 -37.10 3.40
C THR A 429 -9.38 -35.85 3.69
N GLY A 430 -8.90 -35.00 4.59
CA GLY A 430 -9.39 -33.66 4.85
C GLY A 430 -8.27 -32.69 4.51
N GLY A 431 -8.50 -31.79 3.56
CA GLY A 431 -7.51 -30.80 3.14
C GLY A 431 -7.10 -29.87 4.28
N LEU A 432 -6.12 -29.00 4.02
CA LEU A 432 -5.62 -28.02 4.99
C LEU A 432 -6.73 -26.98 5.25
N ALA A 433 -7.64 -27.29 6.17
CA ALA A 433 -8.88 -26.53 6.39
C ALA A 433 -8.64 -25.12 6.96
N THR A 434 -7.57 -24.97 7.74
CA THR A 434 -7.05 -23.69 8.22
C THR A 434 -5.55 -23.63 7.96
N ALA A 435 -5.00 -22.42 7.91
CA ALA A 435 -3.55 -22.22 7.80
C ALA A 435 -2.81 -22.90 8.96
N SER A 436 -1.64 -23.50 8.69
CA SER A 436 -0.63 -23.82 9.73
C SER A 436 -0.53 -22.65 10.73
N GLN A 437 -0.39 -22.91 12.03
CA GLN A 437 -0.17 -21.86 13.05
C GLN A 437 1.28 -21.81 13.56
N THR A 438 2.15 -22.71 13.07
CA THR A 438 3.58 -22.67 13.35
C THR A 438 4.22 -21.59 12.49
N VAL A 439 5.06 -20.74 13.11
CA VAL A 439 5.92 -19.76 12.43
C VAL A 439 7.25 -20.42 12.06
N ARG A 440 7.78 -20.19 10.85
CA ARG A 440 9.01 -20.82 10.37
C ARG A 440 9.97 -19.89 9.63
N HIS A 441 10.83 -19.24 10.40
CA HIS A 441 11.95 -18.43 9.87
C HIS A 441 12.96 -19.26 9.07
N ALA A 442 13.20 -18.86 7.82
CA ALA A 442 14.23 -19.43 6.95
C ALA A 442 15.64 -19.09 7.47
N ARG A 443 16.63 -19.95 7.16
CA ARG A 443 18.04 -19.73 7.59
C ARG A 443 18.64 -18.43 7.07
N THR A 444 18.16 -17.94 5.93
CA THR A 444 18.57 -16.70 5.28
C THR A 444 18.13 -15.45 6.04
N GLU A 445 17.06 -15.53 6.84
CA GLU A 445 16.56 -14.43 7.69
C GLU A 445 17.45 -14.15 8.90
N TYR A 446 18.45 -14.99 9.18
CA TYR A 446 19.48 -14.72 10.21
C TYR A 446 20.67 -13.94 9.64
N GLY A 447 20.55 -13.45 8.40
CA GLY A 447 21.51 -12.56 7.75
C GLY A 447 21.41 -11.08 8.19
N PRO A 448 22.34 -10.23 7.73
CA PRO A 448 22.38 -8.80 8.08
C PRO A 448 21.33 -7.95 7.35
N SER A 449 20.53 -8.54 6.45
CA SER A 449 19.41 -7.92 5.72
C SER A 449 18.09 -7.94 6.49
N THR A 450 18.05 -8.52 7.70
CA THR A 450 16.83 -8.71 8.48
C THR A 450 17.02 -8.21 9.93
N ASP A 451 16.34 -7.13 10.32
CA ASP A 451 16.44 -6.54 11.66
C ASP A 451 15.66 -7.33 12.72
N MET A 452 14.51 -7.90 12.36
CA MET A 452 13.59 -8.58 13.28
C MET A 452 12.93 -9.80 12.63
N ARG A 453 12.37 -10.66 13.48
CA ARG A 453 11.65 -11.90 13.15
C ARG A 453 10.53 -12.05 14.18
N VAL A 454 9.28 -12.25 13.76
CA VAL A 454 8.11 -12.21 14.65
C VAL A 454 7.59 -13.62 14.93
N ASP A 455 8.07 -14.21 16.04
CA ASP A 455 7.66 -15.55 16.49
C ASP A 455 6.17 -15.64 16.89
N MET A 456 5.55 -14.53 17.29
CA MET A 456 4.19 -14.46 17.84
C MET A 456 3.31 -13.41 17.13
N PRO A 457 3.08 -13.52 15.81
CA PRO A 457 2.40 -12.50 15.02
C PRO A 457 0.91 -12.40 15.35
N ARG A 458 0.31 -11.25 15.01
CA ARG A 458 -1.13 -11.04 15.07
C ARG A 458 -1.80 -11.60 13.82
N THR A 459 -2.87 -12.36 13.98
CA THR A 459 -3.65 -12.94 12.87
C THR A 459 -4.97 -12.20 12.62
N ASN A 460 -5.17 -11.05 13.26
CA ASN A 460 -6.42 -10.32 13.22
C ASN A 460 -6.52 -9.41 11.98
N LEU A 461 -7.73 -9.28 11.42
CA LEU A 461 -8.02 -8.48 10.21
C LEU A 461 -8.80 -7.17 10.52
N ASP A 462 -9.20 -6.98 11.78
CA ASP A 462 -10.05 -5.90 12.31
C ASP A 462 -9.23 -4.73 12.90
N ASP A 463 -7.91 -4.72 12.74
CA ASP A 463 -7.06 -3.59 13.12
C ASP A 463 -6.95 -2.59 11.96
N PRO A 464 -7.38 -1.32 12.12
CA PRO A 464 -7.21 -0.28 11.11
C PRO A 464 -5.76 0.20 10.96
N GLY A 465 -4.87 -0.17 11.88
CA GLY A 465 -3.46 0.19 11.87
C GLY A 465 -3.13 1.49 12.61
N VAL A 466 -1.83 1.77 12.72
CA VAL A 466 -1.26 2.93 13.42
C VAL A 466 -1.76 4.26 12.84
N GLY A 467 -2.07 5.23 13.71
CA GLY A 467 -2.65 6.52 13.32
C GLY A 467 -4.18 6.51 13.14
N LEU A 468 -4.84 5.35 13.28
CA LEU A 468 -6.28 5.17 13.05
C LEU A 468 -7.00 4.50 14.24
N ARG A 469 -6.27 3.69 15.02
CA ARG A 469 -6.71 3.19 16.34
C ARG A 469 -7.03 4.38 17.25
N ASN A 470 -8.26 4.45 17.77
CA ASN A 470 -8.75 5.56 18.63
C ASN A 470 -8.98 6.92 17.93
N SER A 471 -9.02 6.97 16.59
CA SER A 471 -9.37 8.18 15.83
C SER A 471 -10.78 8.74 16.10
N GLY A 472 -11.64 7.97 16.78
CA GLY A 472 -13.06 8.29 17.00
C GLY A 472 -13.95 8.09 15.77
N ARG A 473 -13.38 7.60 14.66
CA ARG A 473 -14.02 7.42 13.35
C ARG A 473 -14.25 5.93 13.07
N ARG A 474 -15.31 5.60 12.31
CA ARG A 474 -15.48 4.25 11.76
C ARG A 474 -14.52 4.06 10.59
N VAL A 475 -13.40 3.41 10.85
CA VAL A 475 -12.37 3.11 9.83
C VAL A 475 -12.64 1.76 9.17
N LEU A 476 -12.44 1.65 7.86
CA LEU A 476 -12.48 0.37 7.13
C LEU A 476 -11.32 -0.56 7.52
N THR A 477 -11.59 -1.85 7.67
CA THR A 477 -10.61 -2.91 7.97
C THR A 477 -10.77 -4.09 7.01
N LEU A 478 -9.79 -5.00 6.96
CA LEU A 478 -9.89 -6.20 6.11
C LEU A 478 -11.00 -7.15 6.59
N ALA A 479 -11.32 -7.15 7.89
CA ALA A 479 -12.44 -7.93 8.46
C ALA A 479 -13.83 -7.44 8.01
N ASP A 480 -13.94 -6.20 7.53
CA ASP A 480 -15.21 -5.64 7.04
C ASP A 480 -15.54 -6.08 5.62
N LEU A 481 -14.53 -6.40 4.81
CA LEU A 481 -14.69 -6.70 3.39
C LEU A 481 -15.25 -8.10 3.22
N SER A 482 -16.41 -8.22 2.57
CA SER A 482 -17.02 -9.50 2.20
C SER A 482 -17.30 -9.50 0.70
N THR A 483 -16.57 -10.29 -0.07
CA THR A 483 -16.74 -10.36 -1.54
C THR A 483 -18.05 -11.03 -1.91
N ILE A 484 -18.83 -10.36 -2.76
CA ILE A 484 -20.10 -10.90 -3.27
C ILE A 484 -19.81 -12.08 -4.21
N GLY A 485 -20.55 -13.18 -4.02
CA GLY A 485 -20.41 -14.40 -4.81
C GLY A 485 -19.56 -15.50 -4.17
N GLY A 486 -18.85 -15.21 -3.07
CA GLY A 486 -17.97 -16.17 -2.41
C GLY A 486 -16.69 -16.45 -3.22
N PRO A 487 -15.94 -17.52 -2.90
CA PRO A 487 -14.68 -17.86 -3.57
C PRO A 487 -14.89 -18.34 -5.02
N LEU A 488 -13.91 -18.11 -5.91
CA LEU A 488 -13.94 -18.61 -7.30
C LEU A 488 -13.82 -20.14 -7.37
N ASP A 489 -13.07 -20.70 -6.42
CA ASP A 489 -12.73 -22.11 -6.37
C ASP A 489 -13.11 -22.65 -4.98
N PRO A 490 -14.12 -23.55 -4.89
CA PRO A 490 -14.61 -24.07 -3.63
C PRO A 490 -13.69 -25.12 -3.00
N ARG A 491 -12.57 -25.48 -3.66
CA ARG A 491 -11.56 -26.37 -3.07
C ARG A 491 -10.87 -25.69 -1.88
N GLY A 492 -10.64 -26.48 -0.83
CA GLY A 492 -9.68 -26.14 0.22
C GLY A 492 -8.23 -26.25 -0.28
N ALA A 493 -7.29 -25.78 0.52
CA ALA A 493 -5.88 -25.81 0.16
C ALA A 493 -5.31 -27.24 0.06
N GLU A 494 -4.63 -27.49 -1.06
CA GLU A 494 -3.91 -28.74 -1.37
C GLU A 494 -2.46 -28.68 -0.85
N ARG A 495 -1.89 -27.46 -0.77
CA ARG A 495 -0.53 -27.17 -0.31
C ARG A 495 -0.47 -25.82 0.39
N GLU A 496 0.52 -25.65 1.27
CA GLU A 496 0.86 -24.37 1.90
C GLU A 496 2.28 -23.92 1.50
N ILE A 497 2.45 -22.61 1.32
CA ILE A 497 3.74 -21.93 1.41
C ILE A 497 3.66 -20.82 2.46
N GLU A 498 4.77 -20.60 3.16
CA GLU A 498 4.95 -19.59 4.20
C GLU A 498 6.13 -18.73 3.77
N LEU A 499 5.94 -17.40 3.74
CA LEU A 499 6.91 -16.44 3.24
C LEU A 499 6.96 -15.20 4.14
N HIS A 500 8.17 -14.72 4.40
CA HIS A 500 8.45 -13.68 5.39
C HIS A 500 8.87 -12.38 4.70
N LEU A 501 8.00 -11.37 4.73
CA LEU A 501 8.36 -10.01 4.34
C LEU A 501 9.38 -9.50 5.35
N THR A 502 10.58 -9.22 4.88
CA THR A 502 11.76 -8.98 5.70
C THR A 502 12.47 -7.72 5.26
N GLY A 503 13.24 -7.12 6.16
CA GLY A 503 14.04 -5.96 5.83
C GLY A 503 14.94 -5.51 6.96
N ASN A 504 15.80 -4.56 6.62
CA ASN A 504 16.69 -3.87 7.54
C ASN A 504 16.49 -2.36 7.33
N MET A 505 15.94 -1.69 8.35
CA MET A 505 15.69 -0.25 8.33
C MET A 505 17.00 0.51 8.22
N GLU A 506 18.01 0.21 9.04
CA GLU A 506 19.31 0.93 9.07
C GLU A 506 20.03 0.92 7.71
N ARG A 507 19.93 -0.18 6.96
CA ARG A 507 20.56 -0.40 5.65
C ARG A 507 19.64 -0.12 4.47
N TYR A 508 18.36 0.13 4.73
CA TYR A 508 17.30 0.20 3.73
C TYR A 508 17.30 -1.01 2.77
N ALA A 509 17.39 -2.22 3.36
CA ALA A 509 17.33 -3.48 2.64
C ALA A 509 15.92 -4.07 2.78
N TRP A 510 15.37 -4.60 1.69
CA TRP A 510 14.00 -5.07 1.62
C TRP A 510 13.96 -6.40 0.86
N SER A 511 13.32 -7.41 1.43
CA SER A 511 13.44 -8.79 0.96
C SER A 511 12.22 -9.64 1.28
N VAL A 512 12.19 -10.84 0.71
CA VAL A 512 11.35 -11.94 1.22
C VAL A 512 12.31 -13.04 1.72
N ASP A 513 12.02 -13.67 2.86
CA ASP A 513 12.82 -14.71 3.52
C ASP A 513 14.32 -14.32 3.73
N GLY A 514 14.61 -13.03 3.95
CA GLY A 514 15.96 -12.48 4.07
C GLY A 514 16.75 -12.37 2.75
N LEU A 515 16.16 -12.76 1.61
CA LEU A 515 16.76 -12.71 0.27
C LEU A 515 16.14 -11.60 -0.59
N GLU A 516 16.98 -10.61 -0.96
CA GLU A 516 16.67 -9.63 -2.02
C GLU A 516 16.47 -10.35 -3.36
N PHE A 517 15.65 -9.79 -4.26
CA PHE A 517 15.25 -10.45 -5.53
C PHE A 517 16.43 -11.03 -6.34
N GLY A 518 17.51 -10.27 -6.52
CA GLY A 518 18.70 -10.71 -7.27
C GLY A 518 19.50 -11.87 -6.64
N GLN A 519 19.13 -12.30 -5.43
CA GLN A 519 19.68 -13.45 -4.70
C GLN A 519 18.65 -14.58 -4.51
N SER A 520 17.41 -14.38 -4.97
CA SER A 520 16.29 -15.29 -4.75
C SER A 520 16.05 -16.24 -5.93
N THR A 521 15.48 -17.41 -5.64
CA THR A 521 14.92 -18.31 -6.65
C THR A 521 13.43 -18.03 -6.86
N PRO A 522 12.85 -18.33 -8.04
CA PRO A 522 11.42 -18.22 -8.24
C PRO A 522 10.60 -19.07 -7.26
N VAL A 523 9.40 -18.59 -6.94
CA VAL A 523 8.41 -19.34 -6.16
C VAL A 523 7.58 -20.19 -7.12
N HIS A 524 7.64 -21.50 -6.97
CA HIS A 524 6.95 -22.43 -7.87
C HIS A 524 5.53 -22.74 -7.40
N PHE A 525 4.56 -22.48 -8.28
CA PHE A 525 3.18 -22.94 -8.14
C PHE A 525 2.93 -24.04 -9.20
N ASN A 526 2.33 -25.15 -8.79
CA ASN A 526 1.95 -26.22 -9.70
C ASN A 526 0.67 -25.80 -10.45
N TYR A 527 0.60 -26.03 -11.76
CA TYR A 527 -0.59 -25.67 -12.52
C TYR A 527 -1.83 -26.47 -12.08
N GLY A 528 -2.93 -25.77 -11.88
CA GLY A 528 -4.22 -26.30 -11.42
C GLY A 528 -4.36 -26.48 -9.91
N GLU A 529 -3.29 -26.34 -9.13
CA GLU A 529 -3.35 -26.54 -7.67
C GLU A 529 -4.13 -25.41 -6.97
N ARG A 530 -4.72 -25.74 -5.81
CA ARG A 530 -5.27 -24.75 -4.87
C ARG A 530 -4.26 -24.51 -3.75
N LEU A 531 -3.44 -23.47 -3.91
CA LEU A 531 -2.35 -23.13 -3.01
C LEU A 531 -2.82 -22.18 -1.91
N ARG A 532 -2.52 -22.47 -0.64
CA ARG A 532 -2.53 -21.44 0.40
C ARG A 532 -1.17 -20.77 0.49
N VAL A 533 -1.20 -19.44 0.49
CA VAL A 533 -0.05 -18.59 0.75
C VAL A 533 -0.23 -17.97 2.12
N ILE A 534 0.80 -18.04 2.96
CA ILE A 534 0.86 -17.39 4.28
C ILE A 534 1.94 -16.32 4.21
N LEU A 535 1.56 -15.07 4.51
CA LEU A 535 2.49 -13.94 4.60
C LEU A 535 2.69 -13.53 6.05
N HIS A 536 3.96 -13.40 6.44
CA HIS A 536 4.40 -12.79 7.69
C HIS A 536 5.05 -11.43 7.41
N ASN A 537 4.71 -10.40 8.18
CA ASN A 537 5.44 -9.15 8.15
C ASN A 537 6.40 -9.04 9.34
N ASP A 538 7.66 -9.38 9.09
CA ASP A 538 8.78 -9.24 10.01
C ASP A 538 9.46 -7.86 9.88
N THR A 539 8.65 -6.81 9.69
CA THR A 539 9.13 -5.43 9.59
C THR A 539 8.16 -4.45 10.26
N MET A 540 8.60 -3.20 10.38
CA MET A 540 7.83 -2.12 10.98
C MET A 540 7.00 -1.28 10.02
N MET A 541 6.97 -1.64 8.74
CA MET A 541 6.20 -0.92 7.71
C MET A 541 5.04 -1.77 7.21
N THR A 542 3.97 -1.12 6.73
CA THR A 542 2.86 -1.83 6.06
C THR A 542 3.25 -2.05 4.60
N HIS A 543 3.22 -3.30 4.13
CA HIS A 543 3.60 -3.64 2.74
C HIS A 543 2.36 -4.03 1.92
N PRO A 544 1.99 -3.27 0.87
CA PRO A 544 0.94 -3.66 -0.07
C PRO A 544 1.51 -4.72 -1.03
N MET A 545 1.25 -6.00 -0.76
CA MET A 545 1.77 -7.09 -1.58
C MET A 545 0.86 -7.37 -2.77
N HIS A 546 1.37 -7.22 -3.99
CA HIS A 546 0.64 -7.43 -5.25
C HIS A 546 1.15 -8.66 -6.00
N LEU A 547 0.28 -9.65 -6.20
CA LEU A 547 0.53 -10.83 -7.03
C LEU A 547 -0.08 -10.61 -8.42
N HIS A 548 0.72 -10.74 -9.48
CA HIS A 548 0.26 -10.58 -10.86
C HIS A 548 -0.49 -11.83 -11.36
N GLY A 549 -1.41 -11.63 -12.32
CA GLY A 549 -2.01 -12.69 -13.14
C GLY A 549 -2.98 -13.64 -12.44
N MET A 550 -3.15 -13.53 -11.12
CA MET A 550 -3.98 -14.41 -10.28
C MET A 550 -4.66 -13.60 -9.17
N TRP A 551 -5.78 -14.13 -8.65
CA TRP A 551 -6.47 -13.54 -7.51
C TRP A 551 -5.98 -14.13 -6.18
N SER A 552 -5.85 -13.26 -5.18
CA SER A 552 -5.63 -13.64 -3.77
C SER A 552 -6.97 -13.65 -3.03
N GLU A 553 -7.44 -14.83 -2.64
CA GLU A 553 -8.68 -15.00 -1.87
C GLU A 553 -8.33 -15.05 -0.38
N LEU A 554 -8.31 -13.86 0.24
CA LEU A 554 -7.96 -13.63 1.65
C LEU A 554 -8.82 -14.50 2.57
N GLU A 555 -8.17 -15.15 3.52
CA GLU A 555 -8.81 -15.93 4.57
C GLU A 555 -8.91 -15.13 5.87
N SER A 556 -10.02 -15.30 6.57
CA SER A 556 -10.18 -14.91 7.98
C SER A 556 -9.28 -15.77 8.89
N SER A 557 -9.13 -15.36 10.15
CA SER A 557 -8.32 -16.09 11.14
C SER A 557 -8.83 -17.52 11.45
N ASP A 558 -10.08 -17.83 11.13
CA ASP A 558 -10.67 -19.17 11.20
C ASP A 558 -10.70 -19.93 9.85
N GLY A 559 -9.97 -19.44 8.84
CA GLY A 559 -9.75 -20.13 7.56
C GLY A 559 -10.91 -20.03 6.56
N LYS A 560 -11.85 -19.11 6.75
CA LYS A 560 -12.96 -18.89 5.81
C LYS A 560 -12.58 -17.83 4.79
N PHE A 561 -13.16 -17.91 3.60
CA PHE A 561 -13.07 -16.84 2.62
C PHE A 561 -13.62 -15.52 3.18
N GLN A 562 -12.80 -14.47 3.17
CA GLN A 562 -13.13 -13.11 3.58
C GLN A 562 -13.38 -12.24 2.34
N ALA A 563 -12.33 -11.99 1.55
CA ALA A 563 -12.39 -11.11 0.38
C ALA A 563 -11.43 -11.56 -0.72
N ARG A 564 -11.81 -11.29 -1.97
CA ARG A 564 -10.92 -11.41 -3.13
C ARG A 564 -10.21 -10.09 -3.37
N ARG A 565 -8.89 -10.14 -3.49
CA ARG A 565 -7.99 -8.99 -3.66
C ARG A 565 -6.92 -9.30 -4.69
N HIS A 566 -6.37 -8.27 -5.33
CA HIS A 566 -5.11 -8.39 -6.09
C HIS A 566 -3.93 -7.79 -5.32
N THR A 567 -4.19 -6.89 -4.37
CA THR A 567 -3.18 -6.23 -3.53
C THR A 567 -3.63 -6.31 -2.07
N ILE A 568 -2.80 -6.91 -1.22
CA ILE A 568 -3.12 -7.10 0.21
C ILE A 568 -2.11 -6.30 1.05
N PRO A 569 -2.54 -5.28 1.82
CA PRO A 569 -1.68 -4.58 2.78
C PRO A 569 -1.44 -5.46 4.01
N VAL A 570 -0.19 -5.89 4.21
CA VAL A 570 0.23 -6.65 5.40
C VAL A 570 0.82 -5.69 6.42
N GLN A 571 0.17 -5.53 7.57
CA GLN A 571 0.60 -4.61 8.64
C GLN A 571 1.79 -5.13 9.45
N PRO A 572 2.52 -4.27 10.20
CA PRO A 572 3.59 -4.69 11.09
C PRO A 572 3.19 -5.78 12.08
N ALA A 573 4.06 -6.80 12.21
CA ALA A 573 3.85 -8.01 13.00
C ALA A 573 2.52 -8.74 12.72
N GLN A 574 1.92 -8.53 11.54
CA GLN A 574 0.73 -9.24 11.09
C GLN A 574 1.11 -10.50 10.31
N ARG A 575 0.27 -11.53 10.47
CA ARG A 575 0.27 -12.76 9.71
C ARG A 575 -1.11 -12.96 9.10
N LEU A 576 -1.17 -13.15 7.80
CA LEU A 576 -2.42 -13.46 7.10
C LEU A 576 -2.19 -14.58 6.07
N SER A 577 -3.28 -15.22 5.65
CA SER A 577 -3.24 -16.20 4.58
C SER A 577 -4.29 -15.92 3.52
N PHE A 578 -4.02 -16.39 2.31
CA PHE A 578 -4.95 -16.31 1.19
C PHE A 578 -4.80 -17.54 0.30
N LEU A 579 -5.89 -17.91 -0.38
CA LEU A 579 -5.90 -18.98 -1.38
C LEU A 579 -5.65 -18.41 -2.77
N VAL A 580 -4.87 -19.13 -3.56
CA VAL A 580 -4.63 -18.88 -4.99
C VAL A 580 -4.99 -20.13 -5.75
N THR A 581 -5.79 -19.98 -6.81
CA THR A 581 -5.97 -21.04 -7.81
C THR A 581 -4.94 -20.82 -8.91
N SER A 582 -3.98 -21.73 -9.02
CA SER A 582 -2.82 -21.62 -9.90
C SER A 582 -3.16 -21.97 -11.35
N ASN A 583 -4.02 -21.17 -11.99
CA ASN A 583 -4.56 -21.43 -13.34
C ASN A 583 -3.94 -20.55 -14.45
N ALA A 584 -2.96 -19.72 -14.13
CA ALA A 584 -2.33 -18.78 -15.06
C ALA A 584 -0.91 -19.24 -15.41
N LEU A 585 -0.74 -20.10 -16.44
CA LEU A 585 0.58 -20.57 -16.89
C LEU A 585 1.52 -19.41 -17.24
N GLY A 586 2.77 -19.48 -16.79
CA GLY A 586 3.81 -18.52 -17.17
C GLY A 586 4.69 -18.05 -16.02
N ARG A 587 5.29 -16.87 -16.22
CA ARG A 587 6.17 -16.18 -15.27
C ARG A 587 5.50 -14.89 -14.85
N TRP A 588 5.35 -14.69 -13.55
CA TRP A 588 4.59 -13.60 -12.94
C TRP A 588 5.46 -12.84 -11.93
N ALA A 589 5.17 -11.56 -11.75
CA ALA A 589 5.75 -10.78 -10.67
C ALA A 589 4.91 -10.92 -9.39
N TRP A 590 5.59 -10.90 -8.24
CA TRP A 590 4.95 -10.75 -6.94
C TRP A 590 5.83 -9.89 -6.03
N HIS A 591 5.35 -8.72 -5.65
CA HIS A 591 6.19 -7.74 -4.95
C HIS A 591 5.42 -6.81 -4.02
N CYS A 592 6.17 -6.10 -3.19
CA CYS A 592 5.65 -4.94 -2.48
C CYS A 592 5.44 -3.79 -3.45
N HIS A 593 4.28 -3.13 -3.39
CA HIS A 593 3.92 -1.98 -4.24
C HIS A 593 4.43 -0.63 -3.69
N LEU A 594 5.25 -0.64 -2.63
CA LEU A 594 6.12 0.49 -2.31
C LEU A 594 7.32 0.43 -3.27
N LEU A 595 7.38 1.36 -4.22
CA LEU A 595 8.31 1.37 -5.36
C LEU A 595 9.79 1.22 -4.94
N PHE A 596 10.19 1.85 -3.84
CA PHE A 596 11.57 1.72 -3.35
C PHE A 596 11.82 0.41 -2.60
N HIS A 597 10.80 -0.23 -2.01
CA HIS A 597 10.93 -1.59 -1.45
C HIS A 597 11.05 -2.63 -2.57
N MET A 598 10.29 -2.44 -3.65
CA MET A 598 10.38 -3.25 -4.87
C MET A 598 11.80 -3.18 -5.47
N ASP A 599 12.31 -1.97 -5.74
CA ASP A 599 13.63 -1.73 -6.32
C ASP A 599 14.78 -2.19 -5.40
N ALA A 600 14.58 -2.11 -4.08
CA ALA A 600 15.52 -2.63 -3.08
C ALA A 600 15.54 -4.17 -2.96
N GLY A 601 14.52 -4.88 -3.46
CA GLY A 601 14.53 -6.34 -3.53
C GLY A 601 13.36 -7.08 -2.89
N MET A 602 12.31 -6.43 -2.37
CA MET A 602 11.09 -7.10 -1.87
C MET A 602 10.19 -7.51 -3.04
N PHE A 603 10.73 -8.43 -3.84
CA PHE A 603 10.19 -8.90 -5.10
C PHE A 603 10.52 -10.39 -5.26
N ARG A 604 9.59 -11.14 -5.83
CA ARG A 604 9.74 -12.53 -6.27
C ARG A 604 9.22 -12.70 -7.68
N GLU A 605 9.90 -13.56 -8.43
CA GLU A 605 9.28 -14.21 -9.59
C GLU A 605 8.43 -15.37 -9.11
N VAL A 606 7.21 -15.51 -9.63
CA VAL A 606 6.37 -16.69 -9.48
C VAL A 606 6.34 -17.44 -10.80
N VAL A 607 6.56 -18.74 -10.77
CA VAL A 607 6.56 -19.63 -11.95
C VAL A 607 5.43 -20.63 -11.80
N VAL A 608 4.48 -20.60 -12.74
CA VAL A 608 3.34 -21.52 -12.83
C VAL A 608 3.61 -22.53 -13.94
N THR A 609 3.76 -23.81 -13.55
CA THR A 609 4.16 -24.93 -14.44
C THR A 609 3.41 -26.22 -14.15
#